data_AF-A0AAD7QSZ9-F1
#
_entry.id   AF-A0AAD7QSZ9-F1
#
_cell.length_a   1.000
_cell.length_b   1.000
_cell.length_c   1.000
_cell.angle_alpha   90.00
_cell.angle_beta   90.00
_cell.angle_gamma   90.00
#
_symmetry.space_group_name_H-M   'P 1'
#
loop_
_entity.id
_entity.type
_entity.pdbx_description
1 polymer ?
#
loop_
_entity_poly.entity_id
_entity_poly.type
_entity_poly.pdbx_seq_one_letter_code
_entity_poly.pdbx_strand_id
1 'polypeptide(L)'
;MALETSDENYLNGLAVKRQIAIYERTLDGRIQLQKALTALNLALSLSRQDSYGDNQDVQVLVHEAEEKVLHLMEQLISLRTKLLEVNSLLAPGAPSRKRKRSATVQAHYDACTAFNSTYTPYRTAVLGKWSRKVQSANSMSGLGNKFTVLNQSISSQLEDLLRDTDRLVARTRVNRTTSAGNVKLDGATHEGRVDDGAVYNSGASLLYDDTDFYQILLKDLVDKNMAATDAGGVTWTVSKPKTKRPNLDVKASKGRKLRYHVQEKIQNFMPPIPSTTWNDEQIDDLFSGLFGQKVMDVVQEEQEV
;
A
#
# COMPACT_ATOMS: atom_id res chain seq x y z
N MET A 1 -39.53 25.14 4.76
CA MET A 1 -39.07 23.90 5.41
C MET A 1 -38.68 22.77 4.42
N ALA A 2 -39.58 22.23 3.59
CA ALA A 2 -39.20 21.17 2.61
C ALA A 2 -38.35 21.68 1.43
N LEU A 3 -38.58 22.91 0.97
CA LEU A 3 -37.75 23.55 -0.07
C LEU A 3 -36.36 23.94 0.45
N GLU A 4 -36.27 24.49 1.66
CA GLU A 4 -34.99 24.86 2.29
C GLU A 4 -34.08 23.65 2.54
N THR A 5 -34.65 22.50 2.92
CA THR A 5 -33.88 21.25 3.12
C THR A 5 -33.42 20.64 1.79
N SER A 6 -34.19 20.83 0.71
CA SER A 6 -33.77 20.44 -0.65
C SER A 6 -32.58 21.28 -1.13
N ASP A 7 -32.62 22.59 -0.90
CA ASP A 7 -31.53 23.51 -1.27
C ASP A 7 -30.27 23.26 -0.44
N GLU A 8 -30.41 22.96 0.86
CA GLU A 8 -29.27 22.60 1.72
C GLU A 8 -28.60 21.29 1.26
N ASN A 9 -29.38 20.27 0.91
CA ASN A 9 -28.84 19.01 0.39
C ASN A 9 -28.12 19.19 -0.95
N TYR A 10 -28.66 20.04 -1.83
CA TYR A 10 -28.02 20.39 -3.08
C TYR A 10 -26.66 21.09 -2.87
N LEU A 11 -26.61 22.09 -1.98
CA LEU A 11 -25.38 22.80 -1.63
C LEU A 11 -24.34 21.87 -1.00
N ASN A 12 -24.77 20.95 -0.12
CA ASN A 12 -23.91 19.93 0.47
C ASN A 12 -23.34 19.00 -0.62
N GLY A 13 -24.15 18.58 -1.59
CA GLY A 13 -23.69 17.78 -2.73
C GLY A 13 -22.63 18.51 -3.57
N LEU A 14 -22.82 19.81 -3.83
CA LEU A 14 -21.84 20.62 -4.54
C LEU A 14 -20.54 20.79 -3.75
N ALA A 15 -20.62 20.98 -2.43
CA ALA A 15 -19.46 21.06 -1.55
C ALA A 15 -18.64 19.76 -1.57
N VAL A 16 -19.31 18.60 -1.51
CA VAL A 16 -18.65 17.29 -1.61
C VAL A 16 -17.93 17.14 -2.95
N LYS A 17 -18.56 17.49 -4.08
CA LYS A 17 -17.91 17.46 -5.39
C LYS A 17 -16.65 18.31 -5.44
N ARG A 18 -16.69 19.51 -4.87
CA ARG A 18 -15.52 20.41 -4.79
C ARG A 18 -14.41 19.82 -3.92
N GLN A 19 -14.74 19.24 -2.77
CA GLN A 19 -13.76 18.60 -1.89
C GLN A 19 -13.05 17.44 -2.58
N ILE A 20 -13.79 16.61 -3.33
CA ILE A 20 -13.23 15.51 -4.12
C ILE A 20 -12.27 16.04 -5.18
N ALA A 21 -12.67 17.06 -5.94
CA ALA A 21 -11.81 17.66 -6.97
C ALA A 21 -10.51 18.25 -6.39
N ILE A 22 -10.56 18.86 -5.19
CA ILE A 22 -9.36 19.34 -4.50
C ILE A 22 -8.47 18.16 -4.10
N TYR A 23 -9.06 17.12 -3.52
CA TYR A 23 -8.32 15.90 -3.13
C TYR A 23 -7.63 15.25 -4.32
N GLU A 24 -8.33 15.07 -5.45
CA GLU A 24 -7.76 14.48 -6.67
C GLU A 24 -6.59 15.29 -7.21
N ARG A 25 -6.71 16.62 -7.28
CA ARG A 25 -5.59 17.50 -7.68
C ARG A 25 -4.40 17.40 -6.74
N THR A 26 -4.63 17.29 -5.42
CA THR A 26 -3.53 17.12 -4.47
C THR A 26 -2.87 15.75 -4.59
N LEU A 27 -3.65 14.72 -4.92
CA LEU A 27 -3.15 13.36 -5.16
C LEU A 27 -2.31 13.31 -6.43
N ASP A 28 -2.74 13.94 -7.52
CA ASP A 28 -1.97 14.08 -8.75
C ASP A 28 -0.62 14.78 -8.48
N GLY A 29 -0.64 15.86 -7.72
CA GLY A 29 0.57 16.55 -7.29
C GLY A 29 1.53 15.63 -6.52
N ARG A 30 1.01 14.82 -5.60
CA ARG A 30 1.82 13.81 -4.87
C ARG A 30 2.37 12.75 -5.82
N ILE A 31 1.60 12.26 -6.78
CA ILE A 31 2.06 11.26 -7.77
C ILE A 31 3.22 11.82 -8.60
N GLN A 32 3.15 13.08 -9.02
CA GLN A 32 4.23 13.74 -9.76
C GLN A 32 5.50 13.89 -8.92
N LEU A 33 5.36 14.21 -7.62
CA LEU A 33 6.50 14.30 -6.68
C LEU A 33 7.22 12.97 -6.46
N GLN A 34 6.59 11.83 -6.76
CA GLN A 34 7.22 10.51 -6.57
C GLN A 34 8.53 10.38 -7.37
N LYS A 35 8.57 10.91 -8.60
CA LYS A 35 9.76 10.85 -9.44
C LYS A 35 10.90 11.68 -8.86
N ALA A 36 10.59 12.87 -8.35
CA ALA A 36 11.55 13.74 -7.68
C ALA A 36 12.12 13.08 -6.41
N LEU A 37 11.27 12.46 -5.59
CA LEU A 37 11.70 11.73 -4.40
C LEU A 37 12.63 10.54 -4.74
N THR A 38 12.28 9.79 -5.79
CA THR A 38 13.10 8.66 -6.26
C THR A 38 14.47 9.13 -6.74
N ALA A 39 14.51 10.22 -7.52
CA ALA A 39 15.75 10.84 -7.98
C ALA A 39 16.60 11.38 -6.82
N LEU A 40 15.97 12.00 -5.82
CA LEU A 40 16.66 12.49 -4.62
C LEU A 40 17.29 11.35 -3.83
N ASN A 41 16.54 10.26 -3.59
CA ASN A 41 17.08 9.08 -2.88
C ASN A 41 18.25 8.44 -3.65
N LEU A 42 18.21 8.43 -4.99
CA LEU A 42 19.34 8.01 -5.81
C LEU A 42 20.53 8.95 -5.64
N ALA A 43 20.32 10.27 -5.74
CA ALA A 43 21.38 11.26 -5.57
C ALA A 43 22.05 11.17 -4.18
N LEU A 44 21.25 11.00 -3.11
CA LEU A 44 21.75 10.80 -1.74
C LEU A 44 22.49 9.47 -1.58
N SER A 45 22.16 8.44 -2.36
CA SER A 45 22.92 7.19 -2.37
C SER A 45 24.27 7.32 -3.09
N LEU A 46 24.34 8.17 -4.12
CA LEU A 46 25.54 8.43 -4.92
C LEU A 46 26.47 9.45 -4.25
N SER A 47 25.94 10.47 -3.55
CA SER A 47 26.74 11.47 -2.84
C SER A 47 27.54 10.87 -1.67
N ARG A 48 27.24 9.63 -1.27
CA ARG A 48 28.01 8.83 -0.31
C ARG A 48 29.35 8.34 -0.89
N GLN A 49 29.55 8.45 -2.20
CA GLN A 49 30.78 8.08 -2.88
C GLN A 49 31.63 9.32 -3.18
N ASP A 50 31.84 10.20 -2.20
CA ASP A 50 32.90 11.24 -2.03
C ASP A 50 33.46 12.02 -3.24
N SER A 51 32.84 11.99 -4.42
CA SER A 51 33.49 12.43 -5.68
C SER A 51 32.82 13.66 -6.32
N TYR A 52 31.72 14.16 -5.75
CA TYR A 52 30.87 15.17 -6.41
C TYR A 52 30.75 16.51 -5.67
N GLY A 53 31.31 16.64 -4.46
CA GLY A 53 31.18 17.84 -3.64
C GLY A 53 31.84 19.09 -4.24
N ASP A 54 32.90 18.91 -5.03
CA ASP A 54 33.70 20.00 -5.60
C ASP A 54 33.28 20.40 -7.03
N ASN A 55 32.25 19.76 -7.59
CA ASN A 55 31.78 20.11 -8.93
C ASN A 55 30.84 21.32 -8.86
N GLN A 56 31.28 22.44 -9.43
CA GLN A 56 30.53 23.70 -9.46
C GLN A 56 29.16 23.56 -10.14
N ASP A 57 29.04 22.75 -11.18
CA ASP A 57 27.78 22.50 -11.87
C ASP A 57 26.78 21.77 -10.98
N VAL A 58 27.26 20.82 -10.17
CA VAL A 58 26.43 20.08 -9.21
C VAL A 58 25.92 21.02 -8.12
N GLN A 59 26.76 21.93 -7.61
CA GLN A 59 26.35 22.90 -6.60
C GLN A 59 25.26 23.86 -7.12
N VAL A 60 25.37 24.31 -8.38
CA VAL A 60 24.34 25.15 -9.02
C VAL A 60 23.01 24.41 -9.13
N LEU A 61 23.03 23.15 -9.58
CA LEU A 61 21.82 22.32 -9.69
C LEU A 61 21.17 22.03 -8.33
N VAL A 62 21.98 21.80 -7.29
CA VAL A 62 21.48 21.60 -5.91
C VAL A 62 20.79 22.87 -5.41
N HIS A 63 21.40 24.05 -5.61
CA HIS A 63 20.79 25.32 -5.24
C HIS A 63 19.47 25.58 -5.99
N GLU A 64 19.43 25.31 -7.30
CA GLU A 64 18.20 25.43 -8.10
C GLU A 64 17.09 24.47 -7.60
N ALA A 65 17.45 23.24 -7.24
CA ALA A 65 16.51 22.28 -6.68
C ALA A 65 16.00 22.75 -5.30
N GLU A 66 16.86 23.29 -4.45
CA GLU A 66 16.49 23.87 -3.16
C GLU A 66 15.48 25.01 -3.33
N GLU A 67 15.76 25.99 -4.20
CA GLU A 67 14.85 27.10 -4.48
C GLU A 67 13.47 26.61 -4.95
N LYS A 68 13.43 25.61 -5.84
CA LYS A 68 12.17 25.01 -6.33
C LYS A 68 11.39 24.31 -5.21
N VAL A 69 12.06 23.59 -4.32
CA VAL A 69 11.43 22.93 -3.16
C VAL A 69 10.87 23.95 -2.18
N LEU A 70 11.64 25.00 -1.86
CA LEU A 70 11.20 26.08 -0.97
C LEU A 70 10.00 26.85 -1.56
N HIS A 71 10.02 27.10 -2.87
CA HIS A 71 8.89 27.71 -3.57
C HIS A 71 7.63 26.83 -3.50
N LEU A 72 7.77 25.52 -3.71
CA LEU A 72 6.65 24.58 -3.56
C LEU A 72 6.10 24.59 -2.12
N MET A 73 6.96 24.61 -1.11
CA MET A 73 6.53 24.71 0.29
C MET A 73 5.75 26.00 0.55
N GLU A 74 6.18 27.12 -0.02
CA GLU A 74 5.45 28.40 0.08
C GLU A 74 4.06 28.31 -0.57
N GLN A 75 3.97 27.75 -1.78
CA GLN A 75 2.71 27.53 -2.47
C GLN A 75 1.75 26.64 -1.66
N LEU A 76 2.27 25.57 -1.04
CA LEU A 76 1.48 24.67 -0.20
C LEU A 76 0.98 25.38 1.06
N ILE A 77 1.81 26.18 1.73
CA ILE A 77 1.39 26.98 2.90
C ILE A 77 0.33 28.00 2.48
N SER A 78 0.49 28.67 1.34
CA SER A 78 -0.50 29.62 0.82
C SER A 78 -1.83 28.95 0.52
N LEU A 79 -1.82 27.79 -0.16
CA LEU A 79 -3.02 27.00 -0.43
C LEU A 79 -3.72 26.59 0.86
N ARG A 80 -2.97 26.05 1.83
CA ARG A 80 -3.48 25.64 3.14
C ARG A 80 -4.11 26.80 3.90
N THR A 81 -3.51 27.99 3.85
CA THR A 81 -4.03 29.20 4.49
C THR A 81 -5.38 29.59 3.89
N LYS A 82 -5.48 29.66 2.54
CA LYS A 82 -6.75 29.94 1.84
C LYS A 82 -7.84 28.92 2.17
N LEU A 83 -7.49 27.63 2.26
CA LEU A 83 -8.45 26.58 2.63
C LEU A 83 -8.97 26.72 4.06
N LEU A 84 -8.17 27.25 4.99
CA LEU A 84 -8.65 27.54 6.36
C LEU A 84 -9.53 28.78 6.42
N GLU A 85 -9.16 29.84 5.72
CA GLU A 85 -9.94 31.08 5.64
C GLU A 85 -11.37 30.81 5.15
N VAL A 86 -11.52 29.96 4.12
CA VAL A 86 -12.83 29.53 3.60
C VAL A 86 -13.70 28.84 4.65
N ASN A 87 -13.09 28.14 5.62
CA ASN A 87 -13.82 27.42 6.66
C ASN A 87 -14.11 28.28 7.90
N SER A 88 -13.82 29.59 7.86
CA SER A 88 -13.95 30.52 9.00
C SER A 88 -13.22 30.06 10.26
N LEU A 89 -12.25 29.16 10.11
CA LEU A 89 -11.41 28.71 11.20
C LEU A 89 -10.34 29.76 11.40
N LEU A 90 -10.21 30.24 12.64
CA LEU A 90 -9.16 31.16 13.06
C LEU A 90 -7.80 30.58 12.65
N ALA A 91 -7.26 31.04 11.52
CA ALA A 91 -5.85 30.88 11.21
C ALA A 91 -5.11 31.76 12.23
N PRO A 92 -4.29 31.22 13.14
CA PRO A 92 -3.44 32.08 13.93
C PRO A 92 -2.41 32.62 12.98
N GLY A 93 -2.52 33.91 12.68
CA GLY A 93 -1.63 34.59 11.77
C GLY A 93 -1.49 33.84 10.44
N ALA A 94 -2.53 33.90 9.59
CA ALA A 94 -2.33 33.71 8.15
C ALA A 94 -1.03 34.45 7.79
N PRO A 95 0.03 33.77 7.33
CA PRO A 95 1.32 34.41 7.16
C PRO A 95 1.09 35.58 6.22
N SER A 96 1.23 36.79 6.77
CA SER A 96 1.11 38.02 6.01
C SER A 96 1.94 37.81 4.74
N ARG A 97 1.34 38.12 3.59
CA ARG A 97 1.92 38.02 2.24
C ARG A 97 3.30 38.70 2.09
N LYS A 98 3.79 39.34 3.16
CA LYS A 98 5.13 39.90 3.37
C LYS A 98 6.15 38.89 3.94
N ARG A 99 6.08 37.59 3.63
CA ARG A 99 7.23 36.72 3.93
C ARG A 99 8.38 37.11 3.01
N LYS A 100 9.52 37.48 3.62
CA LYS A 100 10.73 37.89 2.90
C LYS A 100 11.15 36.73 2.00
N ARG A 101 11.50 37.04 0.75
CA ARG A 101 11.97 36.14 -0.32
C ARG A 101 13.25 35.32 0.01
N SER A 102 13.65 35.27 1.28
CA SER A 102 14.89 34.72 1.84
C SER A 102 14.61 33.98 3.15
N ALA A 103 13.46 33.31 3.26
CA ALA A 103 13.16 32.47 4.42
C ALA A 103 14.03 31.21 4.34
N THR A 104 14.76 30.91 5.41
CA THR A 104 15.57 29.69 5.52
C THR A 104 14.69 28.44 5.52
N VAL A 105 15.25 27.27 5.18
CA VAL A 105 14.58 25.96 5.32
C VAL A 105 13.91 25.82 6.69
N GLN A 106 14.60 26.24 7.75
CA GLN A 106 14.07 26.21 9.12
C GLN A 106 12.81 27.08 9.27
N ALA A 107 12.80 28.30 8.72
CA ALA A 107 11.62 29.16 8.78
C ALA A 107 10.39 28.57 8.06
N HIS A 108 10.61 27.84 6.96
CA HIS A 108 9.54 27.09 6.29
C HIS A 108 9.04 25.89 7.10
N TYR A 109 9.95 25.20 7.80
CA TYR A 109 9.59 24.11 8.70
C TYR A 109 8.77 24.62 9.90
N ASP A 110 9.24 25.67 10.56
CA ASP A 110 8.56 26.31 11.70
C ASP A 110 7.16 26.83 11.31
N ALA A 111 7.03 27.35 10.08
CA ALA A 111 5.74 27.73 9.54
C ALA A 111 4.78 26.55 9.39
N CYS A 112 5.28 25.42 8.87
CA CYS A 112 4.49 24.20 8.72
C CYS A 112 4.07 23.61 10.07
N THR A 113 4.97 23.60 11.06
CA THR A 113 4.68 23.09 12.40
C THR A 113 3.66 23.97 13.11
N ALA A 114 3.83 25.30 13.08
CA ALA A 114 2.86 26.24 13.64
C ALA A 114 1.47 26.06 13.01
N PHE A 115 1.41 25.96 11.69
CA PHE A 115 0.15 25.70 10.97
C PHE A 115 -0.51 24.39 11.42
N ASN A 116 0.27 23.31 11.49
CA ASN A 116 -0.24 21.99 11.91
C ASN A 116 -0.75 22.01 13.35
N SER A 117 -0.05 22.67 14.27
CA SER A 117 -0.44 22.79 15.67
C SER A 117 -1.82 23.45 15.80
N THR A 118 -2.11 24.48 15.01
CA THR A 118 -3.43 25.13 15.09
C THR A 118 -4.52 24.38 14.36
N TYR A 119 -4.18 23.72 13.25
CA TYR A 119 -5.17 22.91 12.54
C TYR A 119 -5.55 21.64 13.31
N THR A 120 -4.65 21.11 14.14
CA THR A 120 -4.81 19.83 14.84
C THR A 120 -6.11 19.73 15.66
N PRO A 121 -6.47 20.68 16.54
CA PRO A 121 -7.74 20.63 17.28
C PRO A 121 -8.98 20.53 16.38
N TYR A 122 -9.03 21.35 15.32
CA TYR A 122 -10.14 21.30 14.37
C TYR A 122 -10.20 19.97 13.63
N ARG A 123 -9.06 19.49 13.10
CA ARG A 123 -8.96 18.18 12.45
C ARG A 123 -9.47 17.07 13.36
N THR A 124 -9.03 17.05 14.61
CA THR A 124 -9.45 16.05 15.61
C THR A 124 -10.95 16.13 15.89
N ALA A 125 -11.51 17.34 16.03
CA ALA A 125 -12.95 17.52 16.24
C ALA A 125 -13.78 17.02 15.04
N VAL A 126 -13.37 17.34 13.81
CA VAL A 126 -14.04 16.91 12.58
C VAL A 126 -13.96 15.40 12.39
N LEU A 127 -12.77 14.81 12.55
CA LEU A 127 -12.58 13.36 12.47
C LEU A 127 -13.41 12.64 13.54
N GLY A 128 -13.46 13.17 14.76
CA GLY A 128 -14.32 12.64 15.83
C GLY A 128 -15.80 12.70 15.49
N LYS A 129 -16.28 13.81 14.91
CA LYS A 129 -17.68 13.96 14.45
C LYS A 129 -18.04 12.91 13.41
N TRP A 130 -17.20 12.74 12.39
CA TRP A 130 -17.45 11.75 11.32
C TRP A 130 -17.27 10.32 11.78
N SER A 131 -16.28 10.03 12.63
CA SER A 131 -16.11 8.71 13.26
C SER A 131 -17.37 8.31 14.01
N ARG A 132 -17.93 9.21 14.86
CA ARG A 132 -19.18 8.94 15.57
C ARG A 132 -20.36 8.75 14.63
N LYS A 133 -20.49 9.57 13.58
CA LYS A 133 -21.58 9.48 12.60
C LYS A 133 -21.54 8.15 11.82
N VAL A 134 -20.35 7.70 11.43
CA VAL A 134 -20.17 6.41 10.75
C VAL A 134 -20.41 5.24 11.70
N GLN A 135 -19.90 5.29 12.93
CA GLN A 135 -20.15 4.25 13.93
C GLN A 135 -21.64 4.11 14.23
N SER A 136 -22.35 5.23 14.45
CA SER A 136 -23.79 5.20 14.70
C SER A 136 -24.59 4.67 13.51
N ALA A 137 -24.21 4.98 12.27
CA ALA A 137 -24.81 4.38 11.07
C ALA A 137 -24.53 2.87 10.96
N ASN A 138 -23.33 2.42 11.33
CA ASN A 138 -22.95 1.00 11.27
C ASN A 138 -23.53 0.15 12.42
N SER A 139 -23.75 0.74 13.60
CA SER A 139 -24.38 0.05 14.75
C SER A 139 -25.83 -0.37 14.46
N MET A 140 -26.50 0.33 13.53
CA MET A 140 -27.86 -0.03 13.06
C MET A 140 -27.90 -1.33 12.25
N SER A 141 -26.76 -1.83 11.76
CA SER A 141 -26.67 -3.04 10.92
C SER A 141 -26.48 -4.36 11.68
N GLY A 142 -26.51 -4.35 13.03
CA GLY A 142 -26.37 -5.55 13.86
C GLY A 142 -24.98 -6.21 13.87
N LEU A 143 -24.01 -5.68 13.10
CA LEU A 143 -22.64 -6.18 12.99
C LEU A 143 -21.63 -5.46 13.91
N GLY A 144 -22.07 -4.39 14.60
CA GLY A 144 -21.20 -3.40 15.27
C GLY A 144 -20.46 -3.85 16.55
N ASN A 145 -20.80 -5.00 17.14
CA ASN A 145 -20.24 -5.40 18.44
C ASN A 145 -19.19 -6.51 18.40
N LYS A 146 -18.77 -7.00 17.22
CA LYS A 146 -17.88 -8.18 17.13
C LYS A 146 -16.38 -7.88 17.19
N PHE A 147 -15.96 -6.61 17.20
CA PHE A 147 -14.53 -6.25 17.34
C PHE A 147 -14.36 -4.94 18.14
N THR A 148 -14.10 -5.05 19.44
CA THR A 148 -13.83 -3.91 20.34
C THR A 148 -12.59 -3.11 19.93
N VAL A 149 -11.58 -3.78 19.36
CA VAL A 149 -10.37 -3.14 18.79
C VAL A 149 -10.69 -2.24 17.58
N LEU A 150 -11.80 -2.49 16.87
CA LEU A 150 -12.23 -1.68 15.72
C LEU A 150 -13.17 -0.53 16.09
N ASN A 151 -13.65 -0.48 17.34
CA ASN A 151 -14.62 0.50 17.84
C ASN A 151 -13.97 1.71 18.53
N GLN A 152 -12.66 1.91 18.38
CA GLN A 152 -11.98 3.12 18.82
C GLN A 152 -12.23 4.28 17.84
N SER A 153 -12.15 5.52 18.34
CA SER A 153 -12.15 6.70 17.47
C SER A 153 -10.91 6.70 16.59
N ILE A 154 -11.01 7.25 15.38
CA ILE A 154 -9.86 7.41 14.47
C ILE A 154 -8.71 8.17 15.16
N SER A 155 -9.03 9.15 16.01
CA SER A 155 -8.05 9.91 16.78
C SER A 155 -7.28 9.04 17.78
N SER A 156 -7.97 8.16 18.53
CA SER A 156 -7.32 7.22 19.46
C SER A 156 -6.40 6.24 18.72
N GLN A 157 -6.84 5.73 17.57
CA GLN A 157 -6.02 4.84 16.75
C GLN A 157 -4.76 5.54 16.21
N LEU A 158 -4.90 6.82 15.82
CA LEU A 158 -3.76 7.65 15.41
C LEU A 158 -2.79 7.89 16.57
N GLU A 159 -3.29 8.23 17.76
CA GLU A 159 -2.45 8.42 18.95
C GLU A 159 -1.71 7.15 19.32
N ASP A 160 -2.39 5.99 19.32
CA ASP A 160 -1.76 4.69 19.59
C ASP A 160 -0.70 4.33 18.54
N LEU A 161 -0.95 4.60 17.26
CA LEU A 161 0.04 4.38 16.19
C LEU A 161 1.24 5.33 16.33
N LEU A 162 0.99 6.59 16.71
CA LEU A 162 2.02 7.60 16.92
C LEU A 162 2.81 7.40 18.23
N ARG A 163 2.41 6.48 19.13
CA ARG A 163 3.24 6.15 20.30
C ARG A 163 4.61 5.59 19.92
N ASP A 164 4.67 4.85 18.81
CA ASP A 164 5.91 4.26 18.28
C ASP A 164 6.41 5.05 17.06
N THR A 165 6.61 6.37 17.25
CA THR A 165 7.09 7.25 16.18
C THR A 165 8.47 6.85 15.66
N ASP A 166 9.36 6.38 16.53
CA ASP A 166 10.72 5.98 16.14
C ASP A 166 10.72 4.83 15.13
N ARG A 167 9.87 3.81 15.35
CA ARG A 167 9.70 2.73 14.39
C ARG A 167 9.11 3.20 13.07
N LEU A 168 8.16 4.16 13.10
CA LEU A 168 7.58 4.74 11.88
C LEU A 168 8.65 5.51 11.08
N VAL A 169 9.49 6.29 11.75
CA VAL A 169 10.62 7.00 11.13
C VAL A 169 11.66 6.02 10.58
N ALA A 170 11.97 4.95 11.31
CA ALA A 170 12.88 3.92 10.82
C ALA A 170 12.34 3.25 9.54
N ARG A 171 11.03 2.98 9.49
CA ARG A 171 10.37 2.38 8.32
C ARG A 171 10.42 3.26 7.07
N THR A 172 10.45 4.59 7.21
CA THR A 172 10.60 5.51 6.06
C THR A 172 12.06 5.67 5.62
N ARG A 173 13.03 5.15 6.36
CA ARG A 173 14.47 5.24 6.04
C ARG A 173 15.05 3.97 5.42
N VAL A 174 14.18 3.04 4.98
CA VAL A 174 14.58 1.80 4.31
C VAL A 174 14.62 2.01 2.81
N ASN A 175 15.76 1.71 2.18
CA ASN A 175 15.87 1.77 0.72
C ASN A 175 15.23 0.52 0.09
N ARG A 176 14.06 0.69 -0.53
CA ARG A 176 13.32 -0.39 -1.22
C ARG A 176 13.51 -0.37 -2.74
N THR A 177 14.19 0.63 -3.30
CA THR A 177 14.34 0.77 -4.75
C THR A 177 15.45 -0.16 -5.26
N THR A 178 15.03 -1.29 -5.85
CA THR A 178 15.90 -2.32 -6.42
C THR A 178 16.76 -1.84 -7.60
N SER A 179 16.53 -0.62 -8.10
CA SER A 179 17.26 -0.04 -9.24
C SER A 179 18.60 0.63 -8.91
N ALA A 180 18.97 0.75 -7.62
CA ALA A 180 20.36 0.97 -7.25
C ALA A 180 21.07 -0.39 -7.24
N GLY A 181 21.60 -0.78 -8.40
CA GLY A 181 22.44 -1.98 -8.51
C GLY A 181 23.48 -2.01 -7.38
N ASN A 182 23.51 -3.10 -6.63
CA ASN A 182 24.58 -3.45 -5.70
C ASN A 182 24.98 -2.39 -4.65
N VAL A 183 24.03 -1.71 -4.03
CA VAL A 183 24.24 -1.24 -2.65
C VAL A 183 23.37 -2.10 -1.74
N LYS A 184 23.83 -3.32 -1.47
CA LYS A 184 23.38 -4.05 -0.28
C LYS A 184 23.75 -3.17 0.91
N LEU A 185 22.76 -2.50 1.49
CA LEU A 185 22.80 -2.18 2.90
C LEU A 185 22.86 -3.54 3.60
N ASP A 186 24.05 -3.90 4.07
CA ASP A 186 24.20 -5.05 4.94
C ASP A 186 23.32 -4.80 6.18
N GLY A 187 22.24 -5.54 6.27
CA GLY A 187 21.09 -5.18 7.11
C GLY A 187 19.86 -5.97 6.73
N ALA A 188 19.94 -7.28 6.92
CA ALA A 188 18.89 -8.29 7.01
C ALA A 188 17.45 -7.84 6.70
N THR A 189 16.82 -8.58 5.79
CA THR A 189 15.42 -8.98 5.94
C THR A 189 15.23 -9.61 7.33
N HIS A 190 14.93 -8.78 8.32
CA HIS A 190 14.54 -9.24 9.65
C HIS A 190 13.05 -8.95 9.80
N GLU A 191 12.22 -9.89 9.31
CA GLU A 191 10.96 -10.18 9.99
C GLU A 191 11.31 -10.85 11.33
N GLY A 192 11.77 -10.06 12.29
CA GLY A 192 12.20 -10.56 13.58
C GLY A 192 12.57 -9.40 14.49
N ARG A 193 11.97 -9.41 15.69
CA ARG A 193 12.25 -8.60 16.88
C ARG A 193 13.27 -7.46 16.76
N VAL A 194 12.79 -6.28 17.14
CA VAL A 194 13.59 -5.11 17.51
C VAL A 194 14.37 -5.45 18.78
N ASP A 195 15.58 -5.97 18.62
CA ASP A 195 16.62 -5.86 19.64
C ASP A 195 17.99 -5.92 18.95
N ASP A 196 18.96 -5.21 19.52
CA ASP A 196 20.34 -5.01 19.09
C ASP A 196 20.65 -4.01 17.95
N GLY A 197 21.03 -2.81 18.34
CA GLY A 197 22.46 -2.44 18.36
C GLY A 197 23.19 -2.20 17.03
N ALA A 198 22.50 -2.08 15.89
CA ALA A 198 23.17 -1.83 14.61
C ALA A 198 23.36 -0.33 14.32
N VAL A 199 24.55 0.16 14.66
CA VAL A 199 25.37 1.17 13.95
C VAL A 199 24.62 2.38 13.41
N TYR A 200 24.91 3.54 14.00
CA TYR A 200 24.63 4.88 13.46
C TYR A 200 25.06 5.00 11.99
N ASN A 201 24.17 4.65 11.07
CA ASN A 201 24.28 4.99 9.66
C ASN A 201 23.95 6.48 9.52
N SER A 202 24.95 7.35 9.69
CA SER A 202 24.80 8.81 9.55
C SER A 202 24.13 9.22 8.21
N GLY A 203 24.19 8.38 7.18
CA GLY A 203 23.50 8.59 5.89
C GLY A 203 22.11 7.95 5.74
N ALA A 204 21.73 6.93 6.53
CA ALA A 204 20.36 6.39 6.52
C ALA A 204 19.36 7.39 7.12
N SER A 205 19.85 8.35 7.91
CA SER A 205 19.07 9.44 8.49
C SER A 205 18.42 10.35 7.43
N LEU A 206 19.01 10.46 6.23
CA LEU A 206 18.59 11.40 5.17
C LEU A 206 17.67 10.79 4.11
N LEU A 207 17.50 9.46 4.08
CA LEU A 207 16.60 8.80 3.13
C LEU A 207 15.13 8.98 3.56
N TYR A 208 14.24 9.21 2.59
CA TYR A 208 12.80 9.17 2.83
C TYR A 208 12.08 8.32 1.77
N ASP A 209 11.44 7.24 2.21
CA ASP A 209 10.70 6.30 1.39
C ASP A 209 9.32 5.99 2.01
N ASP A 210 8.27 6.53 1.38
CA ASP A 210 6.87 6.31 1.71
C ASP A 210 6.15 5.44 0.65
N THR A 211 6.88 4.55 -0.02
CA THR A 211 6.35 3.67 -1.09
C THR A 211 5.09 2.90 -0.68
N ASP A 212 5.00 2.44 0.56
CA ASP A 212 3.82 1.73 1.07
C ASP A 212 2.57 2.62 1.12
N PHE A 213 2.72 3.86 1.59
CA PHE A 213 1.65 4.86 1.56
C PHE A 213 1.29 5.26 0.13
N TYR A 214 2.29 5.46 -0.72
CA TYR A 214 2.09 5.78 -2.14
C TYR A 214 1.30 4.68 -2.89
N GLN A 215 1.61 3.41 -2.64
CA GLN A 215 0.89 2.28 -3.23
C GLN A 215 -0.58 2.23 -2.78
N ILE A 216 -0.86 2.55 -1.51
CA ILE A 216 -2.24 2.66 -1.01
C ILE A 216 -2.99 3.77 -1.78
N LEU A 217 -2.37 4.94 -1.95
CA LEU A 217 -2.97 6.06 -2.68
C LEU A 217 -3.26 5.71 -4.16
N LEU A 218 -2.32 5.05 -4.83
CA LEU A 218 -2.51 4.60 -6.22
C LEU A 218 -3.64 3.58 -6.33
N LYS A 219 -3.68 2.61 -5.42
CA LYS A 219 -4.75 1.62 -5.40
C LYS A 219 -6.12 2.28 -5.22
N ASP A 220 -6.24 3.19 -4.25
CA ASP A 220 -7.48 3.92 -4.01
C ASP A 220 -7.91 4.75 -5.25
N LEU A 221 -6.95 5.31 -5.99
CA LEU A 221 -7.22 6.02 -7.24
C LEU A 221 -7.75 5.09 -8.33
N VAL A 222 -7.11 3.91 -8.51
CA VAL A 222 -7.54 2.90 -9.48
C VAL A 222 -8.92 2.37 -9.14
N ASP A 223 -9.16 2.00 -7.88
CA ASP A 223 -10.44 1.49 -7.41
C ASP A 223 -11.57 2.51 -7.64
N LYS A 224 -11.31 3.82 -7.44
CA LYS A 224 -12.26 4.90 -7.74
C LYS A 224 -12.57 5.03 -9.23
N ASN A 225 -11.56 5.00 -10.09
CA ASN A 225 -11.75 5.10 -11.54
C ASN A 225 -12.51 3.89 -12.10
N MET A 226 -12.23 2.69 -11.59
CA MET A 226 -12.98 1.48 -11.95
C MET A 226 -14.44 1.58 -11.52
N ALA A 227 -14.72 2.03 -10.28
CA ALA A 227 -16.08 2.22 -9.79
C ALA A 227 -16.88 3.28 -10.58
N ALA A 228 -16.23 4.33 -11.08
CA ALA A 228 -16.86 5.36 -11.91
C ALA A 228 -17.24 4.86 -13.32
N THR A 229 -16.57 3.82 -13.82
CA THR A 229 -16.81 3.27 -15.16
C THR A 229 -17.94 2.24 -15.16
N ASP A 230 -18.19 1.56 -14.03
CA ASP A 230 -19.09 0.41 -13.93
C ASP A 230 -20.50 0.76 -13.38
N ALA A 231 -20.71 1.96 -12.83
CA ALA A 231 -22.03 2.41 -12.39
C ALA A 231 -22.14 3.93 -12.43
N GLY A 232 -23.18 4.45 -13.10
CA GLY A 232 -23.53 5.89 -13.16
C GLY A 232 -23.99 6.51 -11.83
N GLY A 233 -23.31 6.20 -10.72
CA GLY A 233 -23.58 6.72 -9.39
C GLY A 233 -22.35 6.61 -8.49
N VAL A 234 -21.94 7.75 -7.93
CA VAL A 234 -20.83 7.86 -6.96
C VAL A 234 -21.22 7.14 -5.67
N THR A 235 -20.99 5.83 -5.62
CA THR A 235 -21.23 5.01 -4.43
C THR A 235 -19.92 4.91 -3.66
N TRP A 236 -19.77 5.72 -2.61
CA TRP A 236 -18.65 5.64 -1.68
C TRP A 236 -18.77 4.40 -0.80
N THR A 237 -18.43 3.24 -1.34
CA THR A 237 -18.10 2.07 -0.52
C THR A 237 -16.59 1.91 -0.52
N VAL A 238 -15.95 2.32 0.60
CA VAL A 238 -14.65 1.77 1.01
C VAL A 238 -14.87 0.31 1.36
N SER A 239 -15.15 -0.50 0.35
CA SER A 239 -14.96 -1.92 0.47
C SER A 239 -13.46 -2.10 0.24
N LYS A 240 -12.71 -2.30 1.33
CA LYS A 240 -11.45 -3.02 1.21
C LYS A 240 -11.81 -4.25 0.38
N PRO A 241 -11.27 -4.47 -0.83
CA PRO A 241 -11.45 -5.76 -1.45
C PRO A 241 -10.90 -6.73 -0.41
N LYS A 242 -11.77 -7.59 0.13
CA LYS A 242 -11.29 -8.85 0.66
C LYS A 242 -10.49 -9.37 -0.52
N THR A 243 -9.15 -9.32 -0.41
CA THR A 243 -8.33 -10.18 -1.24
C THR A 243 -8.97 -11.52 -0.98
N LYS A 244 -9.75 -12.02 -1.96
CA LYS A 244 -10.19 -13.40 -1.93
C LYS A 244 -8.86 -14.09 -1.88
N ARG A 245 -8.44 -14.52 -0.69
CA ARG A 245 -7.30 -15.40 -0.56
C ARG A 245 -7.62 -16.48 -1.58
N PRO A 246 -6.79 -16.68 -2.61
CA PRO A 246 -7.07 -17.71 -3.59
C PRO A 246 -7.42 -18.96 -2.78
N ASN A 247 -8.53 -19.63 -3.10
CA ASN A 247 -9.03 -20.77 -2.32
C ASN A 247 -7.88 -21.76 -2.14
N LEU A 248 -7.16 -21.61 -1.04
CA LEU A 248 -5.88 -22.25 -0.82
C LEU A 248 -6.27 -23.55 -0.17
N ASP A 249 -6.12 -24.64 -0.91
CA ASP A 249 -6.43 -25.97 -0.44
C ASP A 249 -5.54 -26.28 0.79
N VAL A 250 -6.08 -26.09 1.99
CA VAL A 250 -5.34 -26.19 3.25
C VAL A 250 -4.90 -27.63 3.51
N LYS A 251 -5.51 -28.63 2.84
CA LYS A 251 -5.03 -30.02 2.86
C LYS A 251 -3.82 -30.23 1.94
N ALA A 252 -3.62 -29.37 0.93
CA ALA A 252 -2.51 -29.49 -0.01
C ALA A 252 -1.16 -29.03 0.58
N SER A 253 -1.15 -28.09 1.54
CA SER A 253 0.10 -27.50 2.06
C SER A 253 0.98 -28.47 2.87
N LYS A 254 0.48 -29.68 3.18
CA LYS A 254 1.22 -30.70 3.95
C LYS A 254 1.06 -32.12 3.37
N GLY A 255 0.81 -32.23 2.06
CA GLY A 255 0.78 -33.52 1.36
C GLY A 255 -0.41 -34.43 1.67
N ARG A 256 -1.50 -33.93 2.28
CA ARG A 256 -2.69 -34.73 2.62
C ARG A 256 -3.64 -34.97 1.44
N LYS A 257 -3.28 -34.49 0.25
CA LYS A 257 -4.02 -34.64 -0.99
C LYS A 257 -3.03 -34.94 -2.11
N LEU A 258 -3.30 -36.01 -2.86
CA LEU A 258 -2.49 -36.39 -4.02
C LEU A 258 -2.61 -35.32 -5.11
N ARG A 259 -1.46 -34.86 -5.61
CA ARG A 259 -1.37 -33.95 -6.76
C ARG A 259 -0.55 -34.62 -7.83
N TYR A 260 -1.13 -34.74 -9.02
CA TYR A 260 -0.46 -35.23 -10.21
C TYR A 260 0.35 -34.10 -10.84
N HIS A 261 1.48 -33.75 -10.21
CA HIS A 261 2.44 -32.79 -10.72
C HIS A 261 3.78 -33.49 -10.92
N VAL A 262 4.40 -33.30 -12.08
CA VAL A 262 5.71 -33.86 -12.39
C VAL A 262 6.76 -33.16 -11.51
N GLN A 263 7.55 -33.92 -10.76
CA GLN A 263 8.60 -33.37 -9.92
C GLN A 263 9.95 -33.51 -10.64
N GLU A 264 10.51 -32.39 -11.11
CA GLU A 264 11.74 -32.38 -11.93
C GLU A 264 12.93 -33.10 -11.26
N LYS A 265 13.08 -32.98 -9.94
CA LYS A 265 14.21 -33.60 -9.22
C LYS A 265 14.20 -35.13 -9.18
N ILE A 266 13.02 -35.74 -9.29
CA ILE A 266 12.86 -37.21 -9.30
C ILE A 266 12.51 -37.72 -10.70
N GLN A 267 12.39 -36.82 -11.68
CA GLN A 267 12.29 -37.19 -13.07
C GLN A 267 13.58 -37.91 -13.47
N ASN A 268 13.45 -39.07 -14.11
CA ASN A 268 14.57 -39.93 -14.50
C ASN A 268 15.43 -40.44 -13.33
N PHE A 269 14.89 -40.50 -12.10
CA PHE A 269 15.65 -40.96 -10.94
C PHE A 269 16.17 -42.40 -11.08
N MET A 270 15.38 -43.28 -11.71
CA MET A 270 15.76 -44.67 -11.93
C MET A 270 15.17 -45.16 -13.26
N PRO A 271 15.96 -45.83 -14.11
CA PRO A 271 15.42 -46.50 -15.28
C PRO A 271 14.58 -47.73 -14.84
N PRO A 272 13.58 -48.14 -15.62
CA PRO A 272 12.84 -49.37 -15.34
C PRO A 272 13.80 -50.57 -15.41
N ILE A 273 14.03 -51.22 -14.27
CA ILE A 273 14.80 -52.46 -14.20
C ILE A 273 13.79 -53.61 -14.17
N PRO A 274 13.70 -54.44 -15.22
CA PRO A 274 12.85 -55.62 -15.17
C PRO A 274 13.38 -56.55 -14.07
N SER A 275 12.54 -56.80 -13.06
CA SER A 275 12.83 -57.74 -11.97
C SER A 275 12.02 -59.04 -12.10
N THR A 276 11.29 -59.19 -13.21
CA THR A 276 10.47 -60.36 -13.47
C THR A 276 11.37 -61.53 -13.87
N THR A 277 11.20 -62.66 -13.17
CA THR A 277 11.83 -63.94 -13.51
C THR A 277 10.90 -64.82 -14.35
N TRP A 278 9.61 -64.55 -14.34
CA TRP A 278 8.58 -65.26 -15.08
C TRP A 278 8.33 -64.56 -16.42
N ASN A 279 8.01 -65.35 -17.44
CA ASN A 279 7.57 -64.83 -18.73
C ASN A 279 6.12 -64.36 -18.65
N ASP A 280 5.75 -63.42 -19.52
CA ASP A 280 4.40 -62.86 -19.59
C ASP A 280 3.33 -63.95 -19.75
N GLU A 281 3.59 -64.99 -20.55
CA GLU A 281 2.68 -66.14 -20.71
C GLU A 281 2.39 -66.88 -19.39
N GLN A 282 3.40 -67.02 -18.52
CA GLN A 282 3.24 -67.69 -17.23
C GLN A 282 2.45 -66.83 -16.25
N ILE A 283 2.61 -65.51 -16.36
CA ILE A 283 1.90 -64.51 -15.56
C ILE A 283 0.42 -64.48 -15.99
N ASP A 284 0.16 -64.47 -17.29
CA ASP A 284 -1.18 -64.46 -17.87
C ASP A 284 -1.92 -65.77 -17.60
N ASP A 285 -1.25 -66.92 -17.67
CA ASP A 285 -1.83 -68.22 -17.26
C ASP A 285 -2.15 -68.26 -15.76
N LEU A 286 -1.29 -67.69 -14.92
CA LEU A 286 -1.57 -67.59 -13.48
C LEU A 286 -2.80 -66.71 -13.22
N PHE A 287 -2.87 -65.52 -13.82
CA PHE A 287 -3.97 -64.57 -13.57
C PHE A 287 -5.28 -64.97 -14.25
N SER A 288 -5.24 -65.66 -15.39
CA SER A 288 -6.43 -66.26 -16.02
C SER A 288 -6.92 -67.50 -15.26
N GLY A 289 -6.03 -68.23 -14.58
CA GLY A 289 -6.39 -69.33 -13.68
C GLY A 289 -6.78 -68.88 -12.27
N LEU A 290 -6.55 -67.62 -11.91
CA LEU A 290 -6.82 -67.09 -10.57
C LEU A 290 -8.33 -67.08 -10.33
N PHE A 291 -8.76 -67.78 -9.29
CA PHE A 291 -10.18 -68.00 -8.96
C PHE A 291 -10.98 -68.87 -9.95
N GLY A 292 -10.30 -69.63 -10.81
CA GLY A 292 -10.91 -70.80 -11.47
C GLY A 292 -11.77 -70.53 -12.69
N GLN A 293 -11.59 -69.42 -13.40
CA GLN A 293 -12.29 -69.14 -14.66
C GLN A 293 -11.29 -68.96 -15.82
N LYS A 294 -10.94 -70.05 -16.49
CA LYS A 294 -10.49 -69.93 -17.89
C LYS A 294 -11.66 -69.33 -18.67
N VAL A 295 -11.51 -68.08 -19.11
CA VAL A 295 -12.44 -67.41 -20.02
C VAL A 295 -12.49 -68.26 -21.29
N MET A 296 -13.52 -69.09 -21.42
CA MET A 296 -13.91 -69.63 -22.71
C MET A 296 -14.49 -68.48 -23.51
N ASP A 297 -13.93 -68.24 -24.70
CA ASP A 297 -14.35 -67.23 -25.66
C ASP A 297 -15.87 -67.19 -25.82
N VAL A 298 -16.50 -66.15 -25.24
CA VAL A 298 -17.83 -65.69 -25.63
C VAL A 298 -17.65 -64.38 -26.37
N VAL A 299 -17.17 -64.46 -27.61
CA VAL A 299 -17.35 -63.40 -28.59
C VAL A 299 -18.67 -63.71 -29.32
N GLN A 300 -19.78 -63.24 -28.75
CA GLN A 300 -21.05 -63.11 -29.48
C GLN A 300 -21.16 -61.68 -30.00
N GLU A 301 -21.11 -61.60 -31.33
CA GLU A 301 -21.69 -60.62 -32.25
C GLU A 301 -22.36 -59.37 -31.66
N GLU A 302 -21.87 -58.18 -32.05
CA GLU A 302 -22.73 -57.07 -32.41
C GLU A 302 -22.33 -56.52 -33.78
N GLN A 303 -23.37 -56.26 -34.57
CA GLN A 303 -23.42 -56.08 -36.02
C GLN A 303 -22.93 -54.69 -36.47
N GLU A 304 -22.19 -54.63 -37.58
CA GLU A 304 -21.96 -53.39 -38.34
C GLU A 304 -23.03 -53.23 -39.44
N VAL A 305 -23.48 -51.98 -39.62
CA VAL A 305 -24.20 -51.44 -40.79
C VAL A 305 -23.17 -50.95 -41.80
#